data_AF-A0A3D1M3D2-F1
#
_entry.id   AF-A0A3D1M3D2-F1
#
_cell.length_a   1.000
_cell.length_b   1.000
_cell.length_c   1.000
_cell.angle_alpha   90.00
_cell.angle_beta   90.00
_cell.angle_gamma   90.00
#
_symmetry.space_group_name_H-M   'P 1'
#
loop_
_entity.id
_entity.type
_entity.pdbx_description
1 polymer ?
#
loop_
_entity_poly.entity_id
_entity_poly.type
_entity_poly.pdbx_seq_one_letter_code
_entity_poly.pdbx_strand_id
1 'polypeptide(L)' 'MSNLFTPITIKGEKIRNRLFVAPMCQYSVDDADGVATDWHMVHLGTRAVGGTGLVMAEAS' A
#
# COMPACT_ATOMS: atom_id res chain seq x y z
N MET A 1 -16.67 -18.88 -7.44
CA MET A 1 -15.85 -18.15 -6.43
C MET A 1 -15.08 -17.06 -7.14
N SER A 2 -14.87 -15.91 -6.50
CA SER A 2 -14.18 -14.76 -7.12
C SER A 2 -12.68 -14.96 -7.18
N ASN A 3 -12.06 -14.65 -8.32
CA ASN A 3 -10.60 -14.59 -8.47
C ASN A 3 -9.97 -13.43 -7.67
N LEU A 4 -10.77 -12.45 -7.24
CA LEU A 4 -10.28 -11.27 -6.53
C LEU A 4 -9.60 -11.62 -5.19
N PHE A 5 -10.11 -12.64 -4.51
CA PHE A 5 -9.65 -13.06 -3.18
C PHE A 5 -8.74 -14.30 -3.22
N THR A 6 -8.32 -14.73 -4.41
CA THR A 6 -7.37 -15.84 -4.53
C THR A 6 -5.92 -15.32 -4.53
N PRO A 7 -4.97 -16.04 -3.93
CA PRO A 7 -3.56 -15.66 -3.95
C PRO A 7 -3.01 -15.57 -5.38
N ILE A 8 -2.00 -14.72 -5.57
CA ILE A 8 -1.22 -14.59 -6.80
C ILE A 8 0.28 -14.57 -6.47
N THR A 9 1.09 -15.21 -7.30
CA THR A 9 2.56 -15.16 -7.17
C THR A 9 3.14 -14.25 -8.25
N ILE A 10 3.91 -13.24 -7.88
CA ILE A 10 4.57 -12.31 -8.80
C ILE A 10 6.07 -12.31 -8.48
N LYS A 11 6.91 -12.69 -9.45
CA LYS A 11 8.38 -12.77 -9.29
C LYS A 11 8.86 -13.53 -8.04
N GLY A 12 8.10 -14.55 -7.61
CA GLY A 12 8.42 -15.35 -6.42
C GLY A 12 7.67 -14.93 -5.15
N GLU A 13 7.11 -13.73 -5.11
CA GLU A 13 6.36 -13.22 -3.96
C GLU A 13 4.91 -13.69 -3.99
N LYS A 14 4.46 -14.33 -2.91
CA LYS A 14 3.08 -14.80 -2.76
C LYS A 14 2.23 -13.73 -2.08
N ILE A 15 1.29 -13.17 -2.83
CA ILE A 15 0.38 -12.14 -2.37
C ILE A 15 -0.98 -12.75 -2.04
N ARG A 16 -1.56 -12.41 -0.87
CA ARG A 16 -2.77 -13.06 -0.32
C ARG A 16 -4.04 -12.89 -1.15
N ASN A 17 -4.15 -11.83 -1.95
CA ASN A 17 -5.29 -11.54 -2.82
C ASN A 17 -4.87 -10.55 -3.92
N ARG A 18 -5.79 -10.23 -4.84
CA ARG A 18 -5.53 -9.35 -6.00
C ARG A 18 -6.01 -7.91 -5.78
N LEU A 19 -6.14 -7.47 -4.52
CA LEU A 19 -6.52 -6.12 -4.12
C LEU A 19 -5.26 -5.31 -3.81
N PHE A 20 -4.87 -4.42 -4.71
CA PHE A 20 -3.66 -3.60 -4.55
C PHE A 20 -4.05 -2.13 -4.38
N VAL A 21 -3.43 -1.47 -3.40
CA VAL A 21 -3.58 -0.02 -3.22
C VAL A 21 -2.61 0.69 -4.14
N ALA A 22 -3.15 1.45 -5.09
CA ALA A 22 -2.35 2.26 -6.01
C ALA A 22 -1.53 3.33 -5.24
N PRO A 23 -0.36 3.73 -5.77
CA PRO A 23 0.39 4.85 -5.20
C PRO A 23 -0.42 6.15 -5.35
N MET A 24 -0.65 6.85 -4.26
CA MET A 24 -1.45 8.10 -4.22
C MET A 24 -0.74 9.13 -3.37
N CYS A 25 -0.31 10.25 -3.97
CA CYS A 25 0.33 11.34 -3.24
C CYS A 25 -0.56 11.88 -2.14
N GLN A 26 -0.03 11.94 -0.92
CA GLN A 26 -0.71 12.49 0.24
C GLN A 26 -0.32 13.95 0.50
N TYR A 27 0.81 14.42 -0.06
CA TYR A 27 1.29 15.80 0.10
C TYR A 27 1.35 16.23 1.58
N SER A 28 1.79 15.32 2.45
CA SER A 28 1.74 15.46 3.92
C SER A 28 3.14 15.54 4.56
N VAL A 29 4.09 16.11 3.82
CA VAL A 29 5.46 16.42 4.26
C VAL A 29 5.62 17.94 4.23
N ASP A 30 5.23 18.59 5.31
CA ASP A 30 5.18 20.06 5.39
C ASP A 30 6.58 20.69 5.39
N ASP A 31 7.58 20.01 5.97
CA ASP A 31 8.97 20.47 6.05
C ASP A 31 9.72 20.39 4.71
N ALA A 32 9.10 19.85 3.66
CA ALA A 32 9.67 19.68 2.32
C ALA A 32 11.02 18.93 2.29
N ASP A 33 11.28 18.09 3.28
CA ASP A 33 12.51 17.30 3.42
C ASP A 33 12.41 15.90 2.80
N GLY A 34 11.22 15.53 2.31
CA GLY A 34 10.93 14.22 1.71
C GLY A 34 10.82 13.08 2.72
N VAL A 35 10.78 13.37 4.02
CA VAL A 35 10.74 12.34 5.08
C VAL A 35 9.28 11.96 5.37
N ALA A 36 9.01 10.66 5.36
CA ALA A 36 7.70 10.13 5.72
C ALA A 36 7.36 10.47 7.19
N THR A 37 6.21 11.10 7.38
CA THR A 37 5.67 11.49 8.70
C THR A 37 4.74 10.41 9.28
N ASP A 38 4.30 10.58 10.53
CA ASP A 38 3.31 9.72 11.19
C ASP A 38 2.03 9.54 10.36
N TRP A 39 1.65 10.56 9.59
CA TRP A 39 0.56 10.49 8.64
C TRP A 39 0.72 9.34 7.65
N HIS A 40 1.91 9.20 7.04
CA HIS A 40 2.18 8.16 6.04
C HIS A 40 2.15 6.76 6.66
N MET A 41 2.66 6.63 7.89
CA MET A 41 2.63 5.38 8.64
C MET A 41 1.20 4.92 8.92
N VAL A 42 0.36 5.82 9.45
CA VAL A 42 -1.06 5.53 9.70
C VAL A 42 -1.82 5.30 8.39
N HIS A 43 -1.56 6.13 7.37
CA HIS A 43 -2.21 6.02 6.08
C HIS A 43 -1.96 4.66 5.44
N LEU A 44 -0.71 4.25 5.22
CA LEU A 44 -0.40 2.97 4.57
C LEU A 44 -0.74 1.79 5.48
N GLY A 45 -0.48 1.91 6.79
CA GLY A 45 -0.77 0.88 7.78
C GLY A 45 -2.26 0.52 7.87
N THR A 46 -3.14 1.51 7.85
CA THR A 46 -4.60 1.26 7.88
C THR A 46 -5.09 0.46 6.67
N ARG A 47 -4.51 0.66 5.47
CA ARG A 47 -4.85 -0.14 4.28
C ARG A 47 -4.33 -1.57 4.41
N ALA A 48 -3.12 -1.74 4.95
CA ALA A 48 -2.56 -3.05 5.22
C ALA A 48 -3.43 -3.84 6.23
N VAL A 49 -3.85 -3.21 7.32
CA VAL A 49 -4.79 -3.79 8.30
C VAL A 49 -6.15 -4.14 7.65
N GLY A 50 -6.61 -3.32 6.70
CA GLY A 50 -7.82 -3.59 5.90
C GLY A 50 -7.74 -4.85 5.01
N GLY A 51 -6.58 -5.50 4.92
CA GLY A 51 -6.44 -6.80 4.30
C GLY A 51 -6.16 -6.78 2.80
N THR A 52 -5.73 -5.64 2.25
CA THR A 52 -5.20 -5.55 0.88
C THR A 52 -3.96 -6.43 0.71
N GLY A 53 -3.78 -7.02 -0.47
CA GLY A 53 -2.66 -7.91 -0.74
C GLY A 53 -1.33 -7.16 -0.83
N LEU A 54 -1.35 -5.95 -1.40
CA LEU A 54 -0.17 -5.12 -1.62
C LEU A 54 -0.55 -3.65 -1.45
N VAL A 55 0.31 -2.89 -0.78
CA VAL A 55 0.16 -1.44 -0.56
C VAL A 55 1.40 -0.75 -1.11
N MET A 56 1.21 0.21 -2.03
CA MET A 56 2.31 0.96 -2.64
C MET A 56 2.46 2.32 -1.95
N ALA A 57 3.69 2.68 -1.62
CA ALA A 57 4.02 4.05 -1.20
C ALA A 57 3.82 5.02 -2.37
N GLU A 58 3.55 6.29 -2.05
CA GLU A 58 3.47 7.36 -3.04
C GLU A 58 4.83 7.68 -3.69
N ALA A 59 4.82 8.50 -4.74
CA ALA A 59 6.04 8.97 -5.37
C ALA A 59 6.81 9.91 -4.44
N SER A 60 8.14 9.76 -4.43
CA SER A 60 9.09 10.58 -3.66
C SER A 60 9.71 11.69 -4.51
#